data_AF-A0A6G8JJL0-F1
#
_entry.id   AF-A0A6G8JJL0-F1
#
_cell.length_a   1.000
_cell.length_b   1.000
_cell.length_c   1.000
_cell.angle_alpha   90.00
_cell.angle_beta   90.00
_cell.angle_gamma   90.00
#
_symmetry.space_group_name_H-M   'P 1'
#
loop_
_entity.id
_entity.type
_entity.pdbx_description
1 polymer ?
#
loop_
_entity_poly.entity_id
_entity_poly.type
_entity_poly.pdbx_seq_one_letter_code
_entity_poly.pdbx_strand_id
1 'polypeptide(L)'
;MAHFYEYLEFNSDEDRENQLEVYVDVKLEPRTEDKLKALAVQGDYLILAEPHCPDCVEVVAYFQRMAKLNPNIKVKYISQKQSQERQYFESEGQQQAVISVQKIPSIFDLRDGKTELVLSEFPQFLKEKMKEAPELVEELIADFRRGEFGKEVEAELLSIFTK
;
A
#
# COMPACT_ATOMS: atom_id res chain seq x y z
N MET A 1 -8.24 1.72 13.88
CA MET A 1 -7.41 1.90 12.67
C MET A 1 -8.01 3.04 11.87
N ALA A 2 -7.20 3.73 11.08
CA ALA A 2 -7.59 4.92 10.33
C ALA A 2 -8.14 4.57 8.94
N HIS A 3 -9.05 5.40 8.41
CA HIS A 3 -9.33 5.51 6.98
C HIS A 3 -8.32 6.45 6.31
N PHE A 4 -8.34 6.54 4.98
CA PHE A 4 -7.32 7.28 4.23
C PHE A 4 -7.13 8.73 4.70
N TYR A 5 -8.21 9.51 4.89
CA TYR A 5 -8.08 10.89 5.36
C TYR A 5 -7.54 10.99 6.79
N GLU A 6 -7.80 10.02 7.66
CA GLU A 6 -7.23 9.97 9.01
C GLU A 6 -5.76 9.53 8.98
N TYR A 7 -5.37 8.70 8.02
CA TYR A 7 -3.98 8.31 7.77
C TYR A 7 -3.10 9.49 7.37
N LEU A 8 -3.64 10.41 6.57
CA LEU A 8 -2.92 11.62 6.17
C LEU A 8 -2.52 12.50 7.36
N GLU A 9 -3.24 12.40 8.48
CA GLU A 9 -2.98 13.15 9.71
C GLU A 9 -1.94 12.49 10.63
N PHE A 10 -1.29 11.40 10.21
CA PHE A 10 -0.29 10.70 11.04
C PHE A 10 0.99 11.50 11.26
N ASN A 11 1.35 12.40 10.34
CA ASN A 11 2.59 13.17 10.40
C ASN A 11 2.32 14.69 10.25
N SER A 12 2.97 15.37 9.30
CA SER A 12 2.86 16.82 9.12
C SER A 12 1.90 17.20 7.97
N ASP A 13 1.51 18.47 7.93
CA ASP A 13 0.73 19.02 6.80
C ASP A 13 1.47 18.90 5.46
N GLU A 14 2.80 19.04 5.46
CA GLU A 14 3.64 18.88 4.26
C GLU A 14 3.59 17.44 3.74
N ASP A 15 3.70 16.45 4.64
CA ASP A 15 3.59 15.03 4.27
C ASP A 15 2.19 14.69 3.73
N ARG A 16 1.14 15.26 4.35
CA ARG A 16 -0.25 15.14 3.88
C ARG A 16 -0.41 15.70 2.47
N GLU A 17 0.11 16.88 2.21
CA GLU A 17 -0.01 17.56 0.92
C GLU A 17 0.74 16.79 -0.18
N ASN A 18 1.97 16.35 0.10
CA ASN A 18 2.74 15.52 -0.80
C ASN A 18 2.03 14.20 -1.14
N GLN A 19 1.51 13.49 -0.13
CA GLN A 19 0.76 12.25 -0.34
C GLN A 19 -0.51 12.45 -1.18
N LEU A 20 -1.21 13.58 -0.99
CA LEU A 20 -2.40 13.93 -1.76
C LEU A 20 -2.08 14.30 -3.21
N GLU A 21 -0.98 15.01 -3.45
CA GLU A 21 -0.51 15.38 -4.79
C GLU A 21 -0.28 14.12 -5.63
N VAL A 22 0.55 13.20 -5.12
CA VAL A 22 0.82 11.93 -5.82
C VAL A 22 -0.46 11.12 -6.00
N TYR A 23 -1.32 11.02 -4.98
CA TYR A 23 -2.61 10.31 -5.06
C TYR A 23 -3.55 10.86 -6.15
N VAL A 24 -3.58 12.18 -6.35
CA VAL A 24 -4.39 12.82 -7.40
C VAL A 24 -3.80 12.58 -8.79
N ASP A 25 -2.47 12.54 -8.89
CA ASP A 25 -1.75 12.37 -10.15
C ASP A 25 -1.70 10.92 -10.66
N VAL A 26 -1.97 9.92 -9.80
CA VAL A 26 -2.11 8.53 -10.24
C VAL A 26 -3.22 8.38 -11.29
N LYS A 27 -2.80 8.05 -12.52
CA LYS A 27 -3.65 7.73 -13.66
C LYS A 27 -3.56 6.25 -13.95
N LEU A 28 -4.63 5.52 -13.61
CA LEU A 28 -4.72 4.09 -13.88
C LEU A 28 -5.04 3.83 -15.34
N GLU A 29 -4.54 2.73 -15.89
CA GLU A 29 -4.95 2.31 -17.24
C GLU A 29 -6.44 1.94 -17.25
N PRO A 30 -7.20 2.28 -18.33
CA PRO A 30 -8.64 2.00 -18.40
C PRO A 30 -8.99 0.53 -18.15
N ARG A 31 -8.15 -0.39 -18.64
CA ARG A 31 -8.33 -1.84 -18.44
C ARG A 31 -8.25 -2.23 -16.97
N THR A 32 -7.42 -1.56 -16.18
CA THR A 32 -7.30 -1.80 -14.74
C THR A 32 -8.52 -1.28 -14.02
N GLU A 33 -9.00 -0.09 -14.39
CA GLU A 33 -10.24 0.43 -13.83
C GLU A 33 -11.44 -0.50 -14.08
N ASP A 34 -11.59 -0.99 -15.31
CA ASP A 34 -12.68 -1.89 -15.68
C ASP A 34 -12.64 -3.19 -14.87
N LYS A 35 -11.44 -3.77 -14.69
CA LYS A 35 -11.26 -4.96 -13.86
C LYS A 35 -11.63 -4.69 -12.41
N LEU A 36 -11.15 -3.58 -11.83
CA LEU A 36 -11.45 -3.23 -10.45
C LEU A 36 -12.94 -3.01 -10.23
N LYS A 37 -13.62 -2.28 -11.11
CA LYS A 37 -15.08 -2.04 -11.04
C LYS A 37 -15.89 -3.33 -11.17
N ALA A 38 -15.38 -4.33 -11.91
CA ALA A 38 -16.04 -5.62 -12.10
C ALA A 38 -15.83 -6.62 -10.94
N LEU A 39 -14.95 -6.35 -9.98
CA LEU A 39 -14.70 -7.24 -8.85
C LEU A 39 -15.93 -7.35 -7.94
N ALA A 40 -16.48 -8.56 -7.83
CA ALA A 40 -17.64 -8.85 -6.98
C ALA A 40 -17.25 -9.30 -5.56
N VAL A 41 -16.00 -9.72 -5.36
CA VAL A 41 -15.52 -10.26 -4.07
C VAL A 41 -15.12 -9.11 -3.14
N GLN A 42 -15.44 -9.26 -1.86
CA GLN A 42 -14.99 -8.34 -0.81
C GLN A 42 -13.50 -8.54 -0.54
N GLY A 43 -12.76 -7.44 -0.44
CA GLY A 43 -11.36 -7.44 -0.02
C GLY A 43 -11.17 -6.46 1.13
N ASP A 44 -10.76 -6.96 2.29
CA ASP A 44 -10.42 -6.14 3.46
C ASP A 44 -8.90 -6.10 3.60
N TYR A 45 -8.34 -4.88 3.61
CA TYR A 45 -6.89 -4.67 3.64
C TYR A 45 -6.49 -3.80 4.81
N LEU A 46 -5.33 -4.10 5.39
CA LEU A 46 -4.66 -3.28 6.38
C LEU A 46 -3.30 -2.85 5.85
N ILE A 47 -3.01 -1.55 5.93
CA ILE A 47 -1.74 -0.99 5.50
C ILE A 47 -1.00 -0.42 6.72
N LEU A 48 0.22 -0.92 6.95
CA LEU A 48 1.19 -0.32 7.85
C LEU A 48 2.02 0.68 7.05
N ALA A 49 1.80 1.97 7.27
CA ALA A 49 2.44 3.04 6.48
C ALA A 49 2.47 4.37 7.24
N GLU A 50 3.31 5.30 6.78
CA GLU A 50 3.39 6.67 7.28
C GLU A 50 3.55 7.66 6.11
N PRO A 51 2.79 8.78 6.06
CA PRO A 51 2.88 9.75 4.97
C PRO A 51 4.28 10.32 4.68
N HIS A 52 5.14 10.45 5.70
CA HIS A 52 6.49 10.97 5.53
C HIS A 52 7.46 9.99 4.81
N CYS A 53 7.08 8.71 4.68
CA CYS A 53 7.92 7.70 4.06
C CYS A 53 7.74 7.72 2.54
N PRO A 54 8.78 7.98 1.74
CA PRO A 54 8.66 8.14 0.29
C PRO A 54 8.19 6.85 -0.42
N ASP A 55 8.52 5.67 0.12
CA ASP A 55 8.04 4.40 -0.42
C ASP A 55 6.54 4.22 -0.12
N CYS A 56 6.07 4.72 1.03
CA CYS A 56 4.65 4.73 1.36
C CYS A 56 3.88 5.65 0.41
N VAL A 57 4.43 6.82 0.06
CA VAL A 57 3.78 7.78 -0.82
C VAL A 57 3.35 7.12 -2.13
N GLU A 58 4.26 6.43 -2.81
CA GLU A 58 4.00 5.78 -4.09
C GLU A 58 3.01 4.61 -3.96
N VAL A 59 3.26 3.67 -3.04
CA VAL A 59 2.42 2.47 -2.88
C VAL A 59 1.02 2.84 -2.41
N VAL A 60 0.90 3.70 -1.40
CA VAL A 60 -0.40 4.09 -0.82
C VAL A 60 -1.21 4.89 -1.83
N ALA A 61 -0.58 5.77 -2.62
CA ALA A 61 -1.25 6.52 -3.66
C ALA A 61 -1.94 5.59 -4.67
N TYR A 62 -1.21 4.65 -5.27
CA TYR A 62 -1.78 3.68 -6.21
C TYR A 62 -2.83 2.79 -5.55
N PHE A 63 -2.51 2.20 -4.40
CA PHE A 63 -3.42 1.25 -3.74
C PHE A 63 -4.74 1.90 -3.33
N GLN A 64 -4.68 3.11 -2.75
CA GLN A 64 -5.87 3.85 -2.38
C GLN A 64 -6.66 4.32 -3.62
N ARG A 65 -5.98 4.69 -4.70
CA ARG A 65 -6.63 5.06 -5.97
C ARG A 65 -7.43 3.89 -6.53
N MET A 66 -6.85 2.70 -6.53
CA MET A 66 -7.50 1.46 -6.96
C MET A 66 -8.67 1.09 -6.06
N ALA A 67 -8.47 1.10 -4.74
CA ALA A 67 -9.51 0.75 -3.78
C ALA A 67 -10.74 1.66 -3.89
N LYS A 68 -10.56 2.95 -4.20
CA LYS A 68 -11.67 3.90 -4.39
C LYS A 68 -12.58 3.53 -5.57
N LEU A 69 -12.10 2.77 -6.56
CA LEU A 69 -12.90 2.39 -7.73
C LEU A 69 -13.92 1.28 -7.42
N ASN A 70 -13.78 0.57 -6.30
CA ASN A 70 -14.71 -0.49 -5.93
C ASN A 70 -15.05 -0.44 -4.43
N PRO A 71 -16.32 -0.18 -4.06
CA PRO A 71 -16.72 -0.11 -2.65
C PRO A 71 -16.59 -1.43 -1.88
N ASN A 72 -16.41 -2.57 -2.56
CA ASN A 72 -16.15 -3.88 -1.94
C ASN A 72 -14.70 -4.02 -1.44
N ILE A 73 -13.80 -3.10 -1.84
CA ILE A 73 -12.43 -3.03 -1.34
C ILE A 73 -12.41 -2.06 -0.16
N LYS A 74 -12.09 -2.55 1.03
CA LYS A 74 -11.94 -1.75 2.24
C LYS A 74 -10.48 -1.67 2.62
N VAL A 75 -10.02 -0.47 2.94
CA VAL A 75 -8.63 -0.23 3.35
C VAL A 75 -8.64 0.49 4.69
N LYS A 76 -7.90 -0.08 5.64
CA LYS A 76 -7.58 0.52 6.93
C LYS A 76 -6.08 0.77 7.01
N TYR A 77 -5.70 1.78 7.77
CA TYR A 77 -4.32 2.22 7.94
C TYR A 77 -3.92 2.19 9.41
N ILE A 78 -2.65 1.90 9.65
CA ILE A 78 -2.04 1.94 10.98
C ILE A 78 -0.60 2.45 10.86
N SER A 79 -0.19 3.31 11.79
CA SER A 79 1.21 3.77 11.88
C SER A 79 2.08 2.75 12.61
N GLN A 80 3.41 2.87 12.50
CA GLN A 80 4.34 2.03 13.26
C GLN A 80 4.18 2.19 14.77
N LYS A 81 3.83 3.39 15.24
CA LYS A 81 3.54 3.63 16.65
C LYS A 81 2.29 2.85 17.09
N GLN A 82 1.19 3.00 16.34
CA GLN A 82 -0.06 2.34 16.64
C GLN A 82 0.02 0.82 16.51
N SER A 83 0.91 0.28 15.68
CA SER A 83 1.06 -1.18 15.53
C SER A 83 1.50 -1.88 16.82
N GLN A 84 2.13 -1.15 17.75
CA GLN A 84 2.51 -1.66 19.06
C GLN A 84 1.34 -1.67 20.06
N GLU A 85 0.23 -1.01 19.75
CA GLU A 85 -0.90 -0.83 20.65
C GLU A 85 -2.04 -1.81 20.33
N ARG A 86 -2.30 -2.76 21.25
CA ARG A 86 -3.29 -3.85 21.08
C ARG A 86 -4.70 -3.37 20.71
N GLN A 87 -5.10 -2.17 21.17
CA GLN A 87 -6.44 -1.61 20.98
C GLN A 87 -6.83 -1.39 19.51
N TYR A 88 -5.86 -1.29 18.60
CA TYR A 88 -6.16 -1.07 17.18
C TYR A 88 -6.53 -2.36 16.43
N PHE A 89 -6.28 -3.54 17.00
CA PHE A 89 -6.39 -4.83 16.32
C PHE A 89 -7.62 -5.62 16.74
N GLU A 90 -8.16 -6.40 15.83
CA GLU A 90 -9.31 -7.27 16.09
C GLU A 90 -8.90 -8.53 16.86
N SER A 91 -7.66 -8.99 16.68
CA SER A 91 -7.10 -10.16 17.38
C SER A 91 -5.61 -10.00 17.70
N GLU A 92 -5.11 -10.81 18.63
CA GLU A 92 -3.66 -10.89 18.90
C GLU A 92 -2.89 -11.43 17.70
N GLY A 93 -3.48 -12.38 16.96
CA GLY A 93 -2.86 -12.92 15.74
C GLY A 93 -2.66 -11.86 14.67
N GLN A 94 -3.65 -10.97 14.47
CA GLN A 94 -3.53 -9.85 13.53
C GLN A 94 -2.42 -8.88 13.97
N GLN A 95 -2.37 -8.53 15.25
CA GLN A 95 -1.30 -7.67 15.77
C GLN A 95 0.07 -8.31 15.55
N GLN A 96 0.22 -9.59 15.92
CA GLN A 96 1.49 -10.31 15.82
C GLN A 96 1.98 -10.41 14.37
N ALA A 97 1.07 -10.62 13.42
CA ALA A 97 1.37 -10.59 12.00
C ALA A 97 1.93 -9.23 11.57
N VAL A 98 1.28 -8.13 11.98
CA VAL A 98 1.72 -6.78 11.61
C VAL A 98 3.07 -6.40 12.22
N ILE A 99 3.27 -6.61 13.53
CA ILE A 99 4.53 -6.23 14.20
C ILE A 99 5.74 -7.02 13.72
N SER A 100 5.52 -8.21 13.14
CA SER A 100 6.61 -9.07 12.64
C SER A 100 7.28 -8.56 11.36
N VAL A 101 6.60 -7.70 10.59
CA VAL A 101 7.08 -7.28 9.27
C VAL A 101 8.12 -6.15 9.36
N GLN A 102 8.10 -5.33 10.43
CA GLN A 102 9.08 -4.27 10.75
C GLN A 102 9.43 -3.28 9.63
N LYS A 103 8.71 -3.30 8.50
CA LYS A 103 8.98 -2.52 7.29
C LYS A 103 7.71 -1.83 6.81
N ILE A 104 7.87 -0.64 6.24
CA ILE A 104 6.78 0.15 5.64
C ILE A 104 7.14 0.56 4.20
N PRO A 105 6.16 0.72 3.30
CA PRO A 105 4.77 0.31 3.47
C PRO A 105 4.64 -1.22 3.51
N SER A 106 3.72 -1.75 4.30
CA SER A 106 3.35 -3.17 4.24
C SER A 106 1.84 -3.31 4.12
N ILE A 107 1.39 -4.15 3.18
CA ILE A 107 -0.02 -4.41 2.90
C ILE A 107 -0.35 -5.82 3.36
N PHE A 108 -1.43 -5.93 4.12
CA PHE A 108 -1.97 -7.19 4.62
C PHE A 108 -3.36 -7.42 4.05
N ASP A 109 -3.60 -8.61 3.53
CA ASP A 109 -4.92 -9.11 3.14
C ASP A 109 -5.59 -9.79 4.33
N LEU A 110 -6.81 -9.34 4.66
CA LEU A 110 -7.59 -9.80 5.79
C LEU A 110 -8.73 -10.70 5.30
N ARG A 111 -8.43 -11.98 5.04
CA ARG A 111 -9.41 -12.97 4.59
C ARG A 111 -9.54 -14.13 5.56
N ASP A 112 -10.77 -14.60 5.76
CA ASP A 112 -11.08 -15.79 6.56
C ASP A 112 -10.46 -15.79 7.98
N GLY A 113 -10.40 -14.62 8.60
CA GLY A 113 -9.79 -14.42 9.93
C GLY A 113 -8.26 -14.53 9.96
N LYS A 114 -7.61 -14.60 8.79
CA LYS A 114 -6.15 -14.56 8.64
C LYS A 114 -5.68 -13.17 8.26
N THR A 115 -4.40 -12.91 8.54
CA THR A 115 -3.70 -11.68 8.17
C THR A 115 -2.48 -12.08 7.36
N GLU A 116 -2.59 -12.02 6.04
CA GLU A 116 -1.54 -12.43 5.11
C GLU A 116 -0.79 -11.22 4.59
N LEU A 117 0.54 -11.22 4.70
CA LEU A 117 1.38 -10.18 4.11
C LEU A 117 1.42 -10.35 2.58
N VAL A 118 0.97 -9.34 1.84
CA VAL A 118 0.92 -9.36 0.37
C VAL A 118 1.88 -8.37 -0.29
N LEU A 119 2.36 -7.37 0.46
CA LEU A 119 3.44 -6.48 0.03
C LEU A 119 4.24 -6.04 1.26
N SER A 120 5.57 -5.95 1.14
CA SER A 120 6.45 -5.42 2.19
C SER A 120 7.56 -4.58 1.58
N GLU A 121 7.59 -3.30 1.96
CA GLU A 121 8.51 -2.26 1.51
C GLU A 121 8.36 -1.96 0.01
N PHE A 122 8.99 -2.77 -0.84
CA PHE A 122 8.94 -2.62 -2.29
C PHE A 122 8.07 -3.68 -2.97
N PRO A 123 7.42 -3.34 -4.09
CA PRO A 123 6.85 -4.32 -5.01
C PRO A 123 7.87 -5.39 -5.43
N GLN A 124 7.40 -6.59 -5.68
CA GLN A 124 8.20 -7.75 -6.07
C GLN A 124 8.96 -7.51 -7.38
N PHE A 125 8.34 -6.89 -8.38
CA PHE A 125 9.03 -6.56 -9.64
C PHE A 125 10.27 -5.68 -9.40
N LEU A 126 10.19 -4.75 -8.44
CA LEU A 126 11.28 -3.84 -8.13
C LEU A 126 12.40 -4.57 -7.38
N LYS A 127 12.05 -5.44 -6.43
CA LYS A 127 13.01 -6.32 -5.75
C LYS A 127 13.77 -7.21 -6.73
N GLU A 128 13.09 -7.69 -7.77
CA GLU A 128 13.71 -8.49 -8.83
C GLU A 128 14.70 -7.65 -9.64
N LYS A 129 14.32 -6.44 -10.08
CA LYS A 129 15.23 -5.50 -10.76
C LYS A 129 16.48 -5.18 -9.91
N MET A 130 16.30 -4.93 -8.61
CA MET A 130 17.40 -4.66 -7.67
C MET A 130 18.35 -5.86 -7.54
N LYS A 131 17.83 -7.09 -7.59
CA LYS A 131 18.63 -8.31 -7.54
C LYS A 131 19.39 -8.55 -8.84
N GLU A 132 18.77 -8.22 -9.98
CA GLU A 132 19.37 -8.37 -11.32
C GLU A 132 20.45 -7.32 -11.60
N ALA A 133 20.28 -6.09 -11.09
CA ALA A 133 21.25 -5.00 -11.20
C ALA A 133 21.59 -4.39 -9.82
N PRO A 134 22.37 -5.09 -8.97
CA PRO A 134 22.71 -4.63 -7.63
C PRO A 134 23.42 -3.27 -7.58
N GLU A 135 24.12 -2.91 -8.65
CA GLU A 135 24.82 -1.63 -8.81
C GLU A 135 23.89 -0.44 -9.08
N LEU A 136 22.64 -0.69 -9.50
CA LEU A 136 21.64 0.33 -9.82
C LEU A 136 20.55 0.46 -8.74
N VAL A 137 20.70 -0.20 -7.58
CA VAL A 137 19.65 -0.24 -6.54
C VAL A 137 19.19 1.16 -6.11
N GLU A 138 20.12 2.08 -5.89
CA GLU A 138 19.77 3.45 -5.48
C GLU A 138 19.01 4.22 -6.57
N GLU A 139 19.40 4.04 -7.83
CA GLU A 139 18.73 4.63 -8.99
C GLU A 139 17.32 4.04 -9.14
N LEU A 140 17.18 2.71 -9.09
CA LEU A 140 15.89 2.02 -9.17
C LEU A 140 14.92 2.46 -8.06
N ILE A 141 15.41 2.67 -6.83
CA ILE A 141 14.59 3.20 -5.73
C ILE A 141 14.20 4.65 -6.02
N ALA A 142 15.11 5.46 -6.52
CA ALA A 142 14.83 6.85 -6.84
C ALA A 142 13.82 6.98 -7.99
N ASP A 143 13.92 6.16 -9.04
CA ASP A 143 13.00 6.09 -10.17
C ASP A 143 11.60 5.66 -9.70
N PHE A 144 11.55 4.66 -8.81
CA PHE A 144 10.30 4.23 -8.17
C PHE A 144 9.63 5.36 -7.39
N ARG A 145 10.38 6.08 -6.56
CA ARG A 145 9.87 7.23 -5.79
C ARG A 145 9.49 8.43 -6.64
N ARG A 146 9.94 8.49 -7.90
CA ARG A 146 9.53 9.49 -8.90
C ARG A 146 8.34 9.03 -9.75
N GLY A 147 7.80 7.83 -9.52
CA GLY A 147 6.67 7.28 -10.24
C GLY A 147 7.00 6.72 -11.63
N GLU A 148 8.28 6.46 -11.93
CA GLU A 148 8.71 6.00 -13.26
C GLU A 148 8.26 4.56 -13.57
N PHE A 149 7.88 3.79 -12.56
CA PHE A 149 7.38 2.41 -12.67
C PHE A 149 5.85 2.30 -12.50
N GLY A 150 5.10 3.37 -12.78
CA GLY A 150 3.66 3.40 -12.53
C GLY A 150 2.87 2.22 -13.11
N LYS A 151 3.24 1.74 -14.31
CA LYS A 151 2.57 0.60 -14.96
C LYS A 151 2.85 -0.73 -14.26
N GLU A 152 4.07 -0.93 -13.80
CA GLU A 152 4.50 -2.12 -13.07
C GLU A 152 3.91 -2.15 -11.67
N VAL A 153 3.90 -1.01 -10.97
CA VAL A 153 3.20 -0.84 -9.68
C VAL A 153 1.73 -1.14 -9.85
N GLU A 154 1.10 -0.56 -10.88
CA GLU A 154 -0.31 -0.80 -11.17
C GLU A 154 -0.61 -2.29 -11.42
N ALA A 155 0.18 -2.95 -12.26
CA ALA A 155 -0.02 -4.35 -12.59
C ALA A 155 0.13 -5.27 -11.37
N GLU A 156 1.13 -5.02 -10.53
CA GLU A 156 1.38 -5.83 -9.33
C GLU A 156 0.27 -5.62 -8.28
N LEU A 157 -0.10 -4.37 -8.00
CA LEU A 157 -1.16 -4.09 -7.02
C LEU A 157 -2.52 -4.59 -7.49
N LEU A 158 -2.82 -4.53 -8.79
CA LEU A 158 -4.02 -5.14 -9.35
C LEU A 158 -4.07 -6.65 -9.07
N SER A 159 -2.93 -7.34 -9.16
CA SER A 159 -2.86 -8.79 -8.90
C SER A 159 -3.24 -9.16 -7.46
N ILE A 160 -3.01 -8.25 -6.50
CA ILE A 160 -3.41 -8.42 -5.09
C ILE A 160 -4.95 -8.42 -4.96
N PHE A 161 -5.64 -7.56 -5.72
CA PHE A 161 -7.11 -7.48 -5.68
C PHE A 161 -7.80 -8.62 -6.42
N THR A 162 -7.15 -9.18 -7.44
CA THR A 162 -7.73 -10.24 -8.29
C THR A 162 -7.31 -11.67 -7.88
N LYS A 163 -6.67 -11.83 -6.71
CA LYS A 163 -6.34 -13.14 -6.13
C LYS A 163 -7.58 -13.91 -5.70
#